data_AF-A0A4Q1AFH6-F1
#
_entry.id   AF-A0A4Q1AFH6-F1
#
_cell.length_a   1.000
_cell.length_b   1.000
_cell.length_c   1.000
_cell.angle_alpha   90.00
_cell.angle_beta   90.00
_cell.angle_gamma   90.00
#
_symmetry.space_group_name_H-M   'P 1'
#
loop_
_entity.id
_entity.type
_entity.pdbx_description
1 polymer ?
#
loop_
_entity_poly.entity_id
_entity_poly.type
_entity_poly.pdbx_seq_one_letter_code
_entity_poly.pdbx_strand_id
1 'polypeptide(L)'
;MKKYLLLLTIFSCLVFAKSFQSINKDEGTFINEGSSKYYCSSCAMSLPKHYKTNYIYKNRQYCSIHCLYEQTKGKFDSEIKVVDTNSLKFIDAKKAFFVIGSNKPATMSFHSKYAFKQKKDAMDFISKNGGNLVSFEDLIVVVRNDFSKDLSMLDTKKKKKVYKVGKKLYESNCNKISIENIKTITDLKTKLKEVCKVNKDKQLQAMTVYLWDTKKLDKTIRKIESIDVPKDAKCVICGMFVHKYPKWATMLEYKQKHYYFDGPKDMLKFVFQKGKSNIGEIYVSDYFTTKKIDARKAFYVIGSDVYGPMGKELVAFESDQAAYNFKNDHFGKKVMFFSEITDEVLEYLK
;
A
#
# COMPACT_ATOMS: atom_id res chain seq x y z
N MET A 1 34.40 -41.69 -31.29
CA MET A 1 33.14 -41.54 -30.51
C MET A 1 32.88 -40.05 -30.30
N LYS A 2 31.95 -39.46 -31.07
CA LYS A 2 31.55 -38.05 -30.95
C LYS A 2 30.57 -37.91 -29.79
N LYS A 3 30.91 -37.14 -28.75
CA LYS A 3 29.94 -36.67 -27.76
C LYS A 3 29.47 -35.29 -28.18
N TYR A 4 28.25 -35.20 -28.71
CA TYR A 4 27.55 -33.95 -28.94
C TYR A 4 27.08 -33.39 -27.59
N LEU A 5 27.62 -32.24 -27.20
CA LEU A 5 27.15 -31.47 -26.06
C LEU A 5 25.95 -30.63 -26.54
N LEU A 6 24.75 -31.14 -26.34
CA LEU A 6 23.50 -30.43 -26.63
C LEU A 6 23.26 -29.38 -25.53
N LEU A 7 23.76 -28.16 -25.74
CA LEU A 7 23.44 -27.01 -24.88
C LEU A 7 22.02 -26.52 -25.21
N LEU A 8 21.05 -27.00 -24.44
CA LEU A 8 19.69 -26.46 -24.39
C LEU A 8 19.74 -25.04 -23.82
N THR A 9 19.81 -24.04 -24.70
CA THR A 9 19.58 -22.64 -24.32
C THR A 9 18.11 -22.46 -23.99
N ILE A 10 17.78 -22.53 -22.69
CA ILE A 10 16.49 -22.09 -22.16
C ILE A 10 16.45 -20.57 -22.33
N PHE A 11 15.87 -20.13 -23.44
CA PHE A 11 15.56 -18.73 -23.68
C PHE A 11 14.40 -18.35 -22.75
N SER A 12 14.73 -17.95 -21.53
CA SER A 12 13.79 -17.34 -20.59
C SER A 12 13.36 -16.00 -21.18
N CYS A 13 12.29 -16.00 -21.96
CA CYS A 13 11.53 -14.80 -22.26
C CYS A 13 10.96 -14.26 -20.94
N LEU A 14 11.72 -13.37 -20.28
CA LEU A 14 11.21 -12.50 -19.25
C LEU A 14 10.24 -11.50 -19.90
N VAL A 15 9.03 -11.96 -20.21
CA VAL A 15 7.92 -11.06 -20.51
C VAL A 15 7.68 -10.27 -19.23
N PHE A 16 8.02 -8.99 -19.24
CA PHE A 16 7.67 -8.07 -18.16
C PHE A 16 6.15 -8.07 -18.00
N ALA A 17 5.64 -8.83 -17.03
CA ALA A 17 4.22 -8.93 -16.77
C ALA A 17 3.67 -7.53 -16.44
N LYS A 18 2.87 -7.00 -17.35
CA LYS A 18 2.16 -5.72 -17.18
C LYS A 18 1.25 -5.83 -15.96
N SER A 19 1.27 -4.82 -15.08
CA SER A 19 0.40 -4.79 -13.90
C SER A 19 -1.06 -4.99 -14.32
N PHE A 20 -1.83 -5.78 -13.56
CA PHE A 20 -3.23 -6.10 -13.88
C PHE A 20 -4.09 -4.87 -14.19
N GLN A 21 -3.81 -3.75 -13.51
CA GLN A 21 -4.54 -2.48 -13.64
C GLN A 21 -4.22 -1.71 -14.92
N SER A 22 -3.09 -2.00 -15.56
CA SER A 22 -2.50 -1.19 -16.61
C SER A 22 -3.01 -1.60 -17.99
N ILE A 23 -3.21 -0.60 -18.85
CA ILE A 23 -3.56 -0.75 -20.28
C ILE A 23 -2.62 0.08 -21.15
N ASN A 24 -2.66 -0.13 -22.46
CA ASN A 24 -2.03 0.78 -23.42
C ASN A 24 -2.92 2.03 -23.58
N LYS A 25 -2.34 3.14 -24.06
CA LYS A 25 -3.05 4.43 -24.11
C LYS A 25 -4.17 4.48 -25.15
N ASP A 26 -4.06 3.65 -26.18
CA ASP A 26 -5.01 3.47 -27.28
C ASP A 26 -6.20 2.57 -26.89
N GLU A 27 -6.05 1.75 -25.84
CA GLU A 27 -7.11 0.86 -25.33
C GLU A 27 -8.12 1.60 -24.41
N GLY A 28 -7.80 2.82 -23.98
CA GLY A 28 -8.51 3.51 -22.91
C GLY A 28 -9.20 4.79 -23.32
N THR A 29 -10.30 5.11 -22.63
CA THR A 29 -10.96 6.42 -22.70
C THR A 29 -10.34 7.37 -21.69
N PHE A 30 -9.85 8.52 -22.18
CA PHE A 30 -9.26 9.58 -21.36
C PHE A 30 -9.97 10.90 -21.65
N ILE A 31 -10.75 11.39 -20.68
CA ILE A 31 -11.58 12.60 -20.84
C ILE A 31 -10.87 13.90 -20.46
N ASN A 32 -9.74 13.81 -19.74
CA ASN A 32 -8.93 14.98 -19.45
C ASN A 32 -8.27 15.48 -20.75
N GLU A 33 -8.02 16.77 -20.84
CA GLU A 33 -7.51 17.40 -22.07
C GLU A 33 -6.05 17.86 -21.96
N GLY A 34 -5.47 18.18 -23.12
CA GLY A 34 -4.13 18.74 -23.26
C GLY A 34 -3.03 17.86 -22.66
N SER A 35 -2.03 18.51 -22.07
CA SER A 35 -0.87 17.87 -21.45
C SER A 35 -1.23 17.00 -20.24
N SER A 36 -2.40 17.23 -19.64
CA SER A 36 -2.93 16.50 -18.48
C SER A 36 -3.76 15.26 -18.84
N LYS A 37 -4.01 15.01 -20.13
CA LYS A 37 -4.89 13.95 -20.64
C LYS A 37 -4.74 12.60 -19.95
N TYR A 38 -3.51 12.21 -19.64
CA TYR A 38 -3.20 10.89 -19.06
C TYR A 38 -2.98 10.90 -17.54
N TYR A 39 -3.32 11.99 -16.84
CA TYR A 39 -3.08 12.14 -15.41
C TYR A 39 -4.37 12.26 -14.61
N CYS A 40 -4.40 11.60 -13.46
CA CYS A 40 -5.48 11.69 -12.49
C CYS A 40 -5.64 13.13 -12.00
N SER A 41 -6.87 13.64 -12.01
CA SER A 41 -7.16 15.03 -11.68
C SER A 41 -6.94 15.41 -10.20
N SER A 42 -6.71 14.45 -9.30
CA SER A 42 -6.46 14.73 -7.87
C SER A 42 -5.03 14.44 -7.43
N CYS A 43 -4.35 13.44 -7.99
CA CYS A 43 -3.03 13.01 -7.54
C CYS A 43 -1.96 13.00 -8.64
N ALA A 44 -2.31 13.37 -9.87
CA ALA A 44 -1.47 13.37 -11.07
C ALA A 44 -0.86 12.01 -11.48
N MET A 45 -1.26 10.90 -10.84
CA MET A 45 -0.83 9.56 -11.24
C MET A 45 -1.33 9.20 -12.64
N SER A 46 -0.59 8.32 -13.33
CA SER A 46 -0.90 7.89 -14.70
C SER A 46 -2.22 7.12 -14.76
N LEU A 47 -3.23 7.66 -15.45
CA LEU A 47 -4.51 6.99 -15.70
C LEU A 47 -4.34 5.67 -16.46
N PRO A 48 -3.51 5.54 -17.51
CA PRO A 48 -3.30 4.25 -18.18
C PRO A 48 -2.73 3.13 -17.30
N LYS A 49 -1.91 3.48 -16.29
CA LYS A 49 -1.30 2.49 -15.39
C LYS A 49 -2.28 1.94 -14.36
N HIS A 50 -3.33 2.70 -14.07
CA HIS A 50 -4.34 2.40 -13.05
C HIS A 50 -5.75 2.34 -13.67
N TYR A 51 -5.84 1.96 -14.94
CA TYR A 51 -7.03 2.22 -15.73
C TYR A 51 -8.25 1.42 -15.26
N LYS A 52 -8.05 0.16 -14.86
CA LYS A 52 -9.13 -0.71 -14.35
C LYS A 52 -9.70 -0.26 -13.00
N THR A 53 -9.16 0.80 -12.41
CA THR A 53 -9.70 1.43 -11.19
C THR A 53 -10.16 2.87 -11.44
N ASN A 54 -10.21 3.32 -12.71
CA ASN A 54 -10.56 4.70 -13.03
C ASN A 54 -12.03 5.02 -12.77
N TYR A 55 -12.28 6.28 -12.40
CA TYR A 55 -13.61 6.87 -12.26
C TYR A 55 -13.71 8.18 -13.04
N ILE A 56 -14.92 8.52 -13.50
CA ILE A 56 -15.27 9.83 -14.02
C ILE A 56 -16.35 10.44 -13.14
N TYR A 57 -16.15 11.71 -12.77
CA TYR A 57 -17.12 12.52 -12.04
C TYR A 57 -16.93 13.99 -12.35
N LYS A 58 -18.02 14.71 -12.67
CA LYS A 58 -18.00 16.15 -13.04
C LYS A 58 -16.89 16.52 -14.04
N ASN A 59 -16.85 15.79 -15.17
CA ASN A 59 -15.87 15.97 -16.25
C ASN A 59 -14.39 15.89 -15.80
N ARG A 60 -14.11 15.11 -14.76
CA ARG A 60 -12.75 14.85 -14.26
C ARG A 60 -12.53 13.35 -14.12
N GLN A 61 -11.34 12.89 -14.46
CA GLN A 61 -10.97 11.49 -14.37
C GLN A 61 -10.02 11.21 -13.20
N TYR A 62 -10.37 10.23 -12.38
CA TYR A 62 -9.65 9.82 -11.19
C TYR A 62 -9.08 8.41 -11.37
N CYS A 63 -7.90 8.14 -10.83
CA CYS A 63 -7.28 6.82 -10.93
C CYS A 63 -7.86 5.76 -10.00
N SER A 64 -8.63 6.18 -8.99
CA SER A 64 -9.25 5.26 -8.00
C SER A 64 -10.43 5.91 -7.28
N ILE A 65 -11.25 5.06 -6.65
CA ILE A 65 -12.31 5.51 -5.75
C ILE A 65 -11.76 6.27 -4.53
N HIS A 66 -10.55 5.95 -4.05
CA HIS A 66 -9.88 6.71 -3.00
C HIS A 66 -9.67 8.17 -3.43
N CYS A 67 -9.14 8.39 -4.64
CA CYS A 67 -8.92 9.72 -5.20
C CYS A 67 -10.23 10.48 -5.43
N LEU A 68 -11.29 9.79 -5.86
CA LEU A 68 -12.61 10.39 -6.00
C LEU A 68 -13.19 10.78 -4.62
N TYR A 69 -13.16 9.85 -3.66
CA TYR A 69 -13.66 10.07 -2.31
C TYR A 69 -12.91 11.18 -1.58
N GLU A 70 -11.60 11.33 -1.78
CA GLU A 70 -10.82 12.42 -1.20
C GLU A 70 -11.40 13.78 -1.56
N GLN A 71 -11.89 13.94 -2.80
CA GLN A 71 -12.46 15.18 -3.33
C GLN A 71 -13.94 15.36 -2.97
N THR A 72 -14.72 14.28 -2.94
CA THR A 72 -16.18 14.36 -2.78
C THR A 72 -16.67 14.08 -1.36
N LYS A 73 -15.83 13.46 -0.52
CA LYS A 73 -16.20 12.89 0.79
C LYS A 73 -17.40 11.93 0.71
N GLY A 74 -17.55 11.26 -0.43
CA GLY A 74 -18.66 10.34 -0.70
C GLY A 74 -20.01 11.03 -0.97
N LYS A 75 -20.02 12.36 -1.14
CA LYS A 75 -21.22 13.11 -1.54
C LYS A 75 -21.24 13.29 -3.05
N PHE A 76 -22.24 12.72 -3.70
CA PHE A 76 -22.35 12.72 -5.16
C PHE A 76 -23.68 13.32 -5.60
N ASP A 77 -23.62 14.40 -6.35
CA ASP A 77 -24.76 15.17 -6.89
C ASP A 77 -24.81 15.09 -8.43
N SER A 78 -24.04 14.18 -9.03
CA SER A 78 -23.94 13.99 -10.48
C SER A 78 -23.67 12.52 -10.80
N GLU A 79 -23.76 12.17 -12.08
CA GLU A 79 -23.40 10.83 -12.57
C GLU A 79 -21.95 10.49 -12.22
N ILE A 80 -21.75 9.25 -11.79
CA ILE A 80 -20.43 8.68 -11.52
C ILE A 80 -20.25 7.50 -12.46
N LYS A 81 -19.16 7.49 -13.21
CA LYS A 81 -18.80 6.34 -14.04
C LYS A 81 -17.56 5.66 -13.49
N VAL A 82 -17.49 4.34 -13.63
CA VAL A 82 -16.33 3.52 -13.29
C VAL A 82 -15.95 2.65 -14.48
N VAL A 83 -14.67 2.34 -14.63
CA VAL A 83 -14.22 1.39 -15.66
C VAL A 83 -14.64 -0.03 -15.28
N ASP A 84 -15.36 -0.69 -16.18
CA ASP A 84 -15.58 -2.13 -16.14
C ASP A 84 -14.26 -2.88 -16.39
N THR A 85 -13.93 -3.80 -15.50
CA THR A 85 -12.61 -4.46 -15.44
C THR A 85 -12.31 -5.32 -16.68
N ASN A 86 -13.34 -5.90 -17.30
CA ASN A 86 -13.21 -6.79 -18.45
C ASN A 86 -13.25 -6.01 -19.77
N SER A 87 -14.31 -5.24 -19.99
CA SER A 87 -14.55 -4.54 -21.26
C SER A 87 -13.77 -3.23 -21.40
N LEU A 88 -13.18 -2.71 -20.32
CA LEU A 88 -12.47 -1.42 -20.26
C LEU A 88 -13.34 -0.18 -20.55
N LYS A 89 -14.66 -0.36 -20.65
CA LYS A 89 -15.64 0.71 -20.89
C LYS A 89 -16.08 1.34 -19.57
N PHE A 90 -16.39 2.63 -19.61
CA PHE A 90 -17.04 3.30 -18.50
C PHE A 90 -18.51 2.87 -18.37
N ILE A 91 -18.91 2.47 -17.17
CA ILE A 91 -20.27 2.07 -16.80
C ILE A 91 -20.77 2.92 -15.63
N ASP A 92 -22.09 2.96 -15.42
CA ASP A 92 -22.70 3.61 -14.25
C ASP A 92 -22.20 2.96 -12.96
N ALA A 93 -21.49 3.73 -12.13
CA ALA A 93 -20.87 3.22 -10.91
C ALA A 93 -21.89 2.78 -9.87
N LYS A 94 -23.08 3.39 -9.83
CA LYS A 94 -24.13 3.03 -8.85
C LYS A 94 -24.79 1.69 -9.18
N LYS A 95 -24.69 1.24 -10.43
CA LYS A 95 -25.26 -0.03 -10.92
C LYS A 95 -24.22 -1.15 -11.07
N ALA A 96 -22.95 -0.85 -10.84
CA ALA A 96 -21.86 -1.80 -11.00
C ALA A 96 -21.78 -2.77 -9.80
N PHE A 97 -21.19 -3.93 -10.05
CA PHE A 97 -20.82 -4.90 -9.03
C PHE A 97 -19.35 -4.71 -8.67
N PHE A 98 -19.04 -4.52 -7.39
CA PHE A 98 -17.67 -4.29 -6.96
C PHE A 98 -17.09 -5.52 -6.28
N VAL A 99 -15.86 -5.88 -6.63
CA VAL A 99 -15.07 -6.86 -5.88
C VAL A 99 -14.01 -6.12 -5.09
N ILE A 100 -14.07 -6.27 -3.76
CA ILE A 100 -13.12 -5.69 -2.82
C ILE A 100 -12.18 -6.74 -2.23
N GLY A 101 -10.91 -6.40 -2.02
CA GLY A 101 -9.96 -7.27 -1.31
C GLY A 101 -9.59 -8.56 -2.06
N SER A 102 -9.48 -8.49 -3.39
CA SER A 102 -8.88 -9.57 -4.19
C SER A 102 -7.35 -9.53 -4.13
N ASN A 103 -6.70 -10.63 -4.51
CA ASN A 103 -5.23 -10.74 -4.63
C ASN A 103 -4.61 -9.86 -5.74
N LYS A 104 -5.44 -9.16 -6.54
CA LYS A 104 -4.94 -8.19 -7.52
C LYS A 104 -4.52 -6.90 -6.83
N PRO A 105 -3.51 -6.17 -7.35
CA PRO A 105 -3.02 -4.95 -6.71
C PRO A 105 -4.13 -3.91 -6.48
N ALA A 106 -4.01 -3.10 -5.43
CA ALA A 106 -4.89 -1.96 -5.18
C ALA A 106 -4.35 -0.65 -5.80
N THR A 107 -5.20 0.36 -5.96
CA THR A 107 -4.79 1.71 -6.41
C THR A 107 -5.11 2.73 -5.33
N MET A 108 -4.08 3.30 -4.71
CA MET A 108 -4.20 4.32 -3.64
C MET A 108 -4.96 3.85 -2.40
N SER A 109 -5.08 2.54 -2.19
CA SER A 109 -5.75 1.95 -1.03
C SER A 109 -5.06 0.68 -0.58
N PHE A 110 -5.37 0.22 0.62
CA PHE A 110 -4.99 -1.10 1.11
C PHE A 110 -5.64 -2.22 0.31
N HIS A 111 -6.97 -2.15 0.18
CA HIS A 111 -7.74 -3.18 -0.48
C HIS A 111 -8.03 -2.81 -1.92
N SER A 112 -7.89 -3.80 -2.81
CA SER A 112 -8.28 -3.67 -4.20
C SER A 112 -9.79 -3.47 -4.32
N LYS A 113 -10.21 -2.71 -5.33
CA LYS A 113 -11.62 -2.31 -5.56
C LYS A 113 -11.82 -2.27 -7.07
N TYR A 114 -12.38 -3.33 -7.64
CA TYR A 114 -12.58 -3.51 -9.08
C TYR A 114 -14.07 -3.58 -9.41
N ALA A 115 -14.49 -2.93 -10.50
CA ALA A 115 -15.88 -2.86 -10.90
C ALA A 115 -16.19 -3.79 -12.08
N PHE A 116 -17.39 -4.33 -12.09
CA PHE A 116 -17.90 -5.22 -13.12
C PHE A 116 -19.31 -4.81 -13.50
N LYS A 117 -19.60 -4.80 -14.81
CA LYS A 117 -20.93 -4.54 -15.34
C LYS A 117 -21.90 -5.67 -15.00
N GLN A 118 -21.44 -6.91 -15.06
CA GLN A 118 -22.26 -8.10 -14.84
C GLN A 118 -21.85 -8.80 -13.55
N LYS A 119 -22.85 -9.27 -12.79
CA LYS A 119 -22.61 -10.06 -11.58
C LYS A 119 -21.81 -11.33 -11.87
N LYS A 120 -22.08 -11.99 -13.00
CA LYS A 120 -21.34 -13.19 -13.44
C LYS A 120 -19.84 -12.92 -13.55
N ASP A 121 -19.45 -11.84 -14.21
CA ASP A 121 -18.04 -11.45 -14.37
C ASP A 121 -17.35 -11.18 -13.03
N ALA A 122 -18.06 -10.56 -12.09
CA ALA A 122 -17.56 -10.33 -10.73
C ALA A 122 -17.35 -11.65 -9.97
N MET A 123 -18.31 -12.59 -10.07
CA MET A 123 -18.20 -13.92 -9.43
C MET A 123 -17.07 -14.75 -10.06
N ASP A 124 -16.90 -14.71 -11.37
CA ASP A 124 -15.79 -15.36 -12.08
C ASP A 124 -14.43 -14.75 -11.71
N PHE A 125 -14.40 -13.45 -11.40
CA PHE A 125 -13.21 -12.81 -10.88
C PHE A 125 -12.91 -13.24 -9.43
N ILE A 126 -13.92 -13.33 -8.57
CA ILE A 126 -13.79 -13.80 -7.18
C ILE A 126 -13.28 -15.23 -7.13
N SER A 127 -13.81 -16.14 -7.96
CA SER A 127 -13.37 -17.55 -7.96
C SER A 127 -11.89 -17.72 -8.29
N LYS A 128 -11.31 -16.80 -9.09
CA LYS A 128 -9.91 -16.84 -9.51
C LYS A 128 -8.98 -16.02 -8.62
N ASN A 129 -9.47 -14.98 -7.98
CA ASN A 129 -8.64 -13.95 -7.33
C ASN A 129 -9.01 -13.66 -5.88
N GLY A 130 -10.06 -14.30 -5.36
CA GLY A 130 -10.66 -13.98 -4.08
C GLY A 130 -11.35 -12.60 -4.07
N GLY A 131 -11.67 -12.13 -2.87
CA GLY A 131 -12.37 -10.88 -2.63
C GLY A 131 -13.86 -11.06 -2.39
N ASN A 132 -14.51 -9.96 -2.03
CA ASN A 132 -15.92 -9.93 -1.64
C ASN A 132 -16.72 -9.06 -2.60
N LEU A 133 -17.90 -9.54 -2.99
CA LEU A 133 -18.84 -8.80 -3.81
C LEU A 133 -19.60 -7.78 -2.95
N VAL A 134 -19.62 -6.52 -3.36
CA VAL A 134 -20.35 -5.44 -2.68
C VAL A 134 -21.08 -4.52 -3.66
N SER A 135 -22.12 -3.84 -3.16
CA SER A 135 -22.83 -2.76 -3.87
C SER A 135 -22.00 -1.48 -3.92
N PHE A 136 -22.47 -0.46 -4.65
CA PHE A 136 -21.82 0.85 -4.64
C PHE A 136 -21.95 1.54 -3.27
N GLU A 137 -23.11 1.42 -2.62
CA GLU A 137 -23.38 2.00 -1.30
C GLU A 137 -22.42 1.42 -0.25
N ASP A 138 -22.29 0.09 -0.23
CA ASP A 138 -21.36 -0.62 0.66
C ASP A 138 -19.90 -0.29 0.33
N LEU A 139 -19.54 -0.15 -0.95
CA LEU A 139 -18.22 0.29 -1.36
C LEU A 139 -17.88 1.65 -0.74
N ILE A 140 -18.80 2.61 -0.73
CA ILE A 140 -18.57 3.93 -0.14
C ILE A 140 -18.40 3.83 1.38
N VAL A 141 -19.13 2.94 2.06
CA VAL A 141 -18.93 2.68 3.50
C VAL A 141 -17.54 2.11 3.75
N VAL A 142 -17.11 1.10 2.98
CA VAL A 142 -15.76 0.52 3.08
C VAL A 142 -14.69 1.58 2.82
N VAL A 143 -14.84 2.39 1.77
CA VAL A 143 -13.89 3.46 1.44
C VAL A 143 -13.82 4.48 2.57
N ARG A 144 -14.95 4.89 3.16
CA ARG A 144 -14.99 5.81 4.30
C ARG A 144 -14.22 5.24 5.50
N ASN A 145 -14.45 3.98 5.84
CA ASN A 145 -13.83 3.32 6.99
C ASN A 145 -12.32 3.10 6.79
N ASP A 146 -11.91 2.76 5.56
CA ASP A 146 -10.51 2.57 5.19
C ASP A 146 -9.74 3.90 5.05
N PHE A 147 -10.43 5.01 4.77
CA PHE A 147 -9.81 6.24 4.27
C PHE A 147 -8.66 6.76 5.16
N SER A 148 -8.85 6.78 6.48
CA SER A 148 -7.81 7.26 7.41
C SER A 148 -6.57 6.35 7.39
N LYS A 149 -6.77 5.03 7.27
CA LYS A 149 -5.69 4.05 7.18
C LYS A 149 -4.95 4.18 5.85
N ASP A 150 -5.69 4.28 4.74
CA ASP A 150 -5.12 4.51 3.41
C ASP A 150 -4.24 5.77 3.41
N LEU A 151 -4.74 6.88 3.97
CA LEU A 151 -3.96 8.11 4.11
C LEU A 151 -2.71 7.92 4.96
N SER A 152 -2.80 7.24 6.11
CA SER A 152 -1.65 6.93 6.97
C SER A 152 -0.57 6.14 6.22
N MET A 153 -0.96 5.09 5.49
CA MET A 153 -0.04 4.31 4.65
C MET A 153 0.63 5.16 3.57
N LEU A 154 -0.16 5.96 2.85
CA LEU A 154 0.34 6.82 1.79
C LEU A 154 1.30 7.87 2.36
N ASP A 155 0.99 8.47 3.50
CA ASP A 155 1.82 9.45 4.20
C ASP A 155 3.14 8.83 4.67
N THR A 156 3.12 7.62 5.26
CA THR A 156 4.34 6.86 5.58
C THR A 156 5.19 6.65 4.34
N LYS A 157 4.59 6.13 3.26
CA LYS A 157 5.32 5.85 2.01
C LYS A 157 5.93 7.14 1.43
N LYS A 158 5.19 8.24 1.50
CA LYS A 158 5.66 9.55 1.04
C LYS A 158 6.85 10.03 1.85
N LYS A 159 6.72 10.06 3.19
CA LYS A 159 7.78 10.47 4.13
C LYS A 159 9.05 9.63 4.02
N LYS A 160 8.91 8.31 4.10
CA LYS A 160 10.06 7.40 4.16
C LYS A 160 10.82 7.32 2.84
N LYS A 161 10.16 7.56 1.70
CA LYS A 161 10.76 7.33 0.38
C LYS A 161 10.46 8.41 -0.65
N VAL A 162 9.19 8.69 -0.95
CA VAL A 162 8.83 9.50 -2.13
C VAL A 162 9.42 10.91 -2.03
N TYR A 163 9.37 11.57 -0.87
CA TYR A 163 9.91 12.92 -0.73
C TYR A 163 11.43 12.97 -0.81
N LYS A 164 12.14 12.03 -0.17
CA LYS A 164 13.60 11.95 -0.27
C LYS A 164 14.03 11.78 -1.73
N VAL A 165 13.34 10.91 -2.47
CA VAL A 165 13.59 10.69 -3.90
C VAL A 165 13.19 11.92 -4.72
N GLY A 166 12.01 12.50 -4.46
CA GLY A 166 11.49 13.67 -5.17
C GLY A 166 12.36 14.90 -5.01
N LYS A 167 12.80 15.20 -3.78
CA LYS A 167 13.73 16.29 -3.47
C LYS A 167 15.04 16.11 -4.23
N LYS A 168 15.69 14.95 -4.11
CA LYS A 168 16.94 14.64 -4.81
C LYS A 168 16.79 14.78 -6.32
N LEU A 169 15.72 14.24 -6.89
CA LEU A 169 15.47 14.33 -8.33
C LEU A 169 15.26 15.78 -8.79
N TYR A 170 14.48 16.57 -8.04
CA TYR A 170 14.24 17.96 -8.37
C TYR A 170 15.53 18.78 -8.34
N GLU A 171 16.29 18.69 -7.25
CA GLU A 171 17.55 19.42 -7.07
C GLU A 171 18.60 19.06 -8.12
N SER A 172 18.62 17.81 -8.60
CA SER A 172 19.61 17.35 -9.60
C SER A 172 19.17 17.57 -11.05
N ASN A 173 17.87 17.71 -11.34
CA ASN A 173 17.38 17.64 -12.72
C ASN A 173 16.50 18.82 -13.15
N CYS A 174 16.22 19.79 -12.26
CA CYS A 174 15.33 20.90 -12.52
C CYS A 174 15.99 22.23 -12.16
N ASN A 175 15.76 23.25 -12.98
CA ASN A 175 15.96 24.64 -12.57
C ASN A 175 14.88 25.04 -11.54
N LYS A 176 15.16 26.10 -10.75
CA LYS A 176 14.20 26.62 -9.77
C LYS A 176 12.93 27.09 -10.48
N ILE A 177 11.77 26.56 -10.08
CA ILE A 177 10.46 26.98 -10.59
C ILE A 177 9.65 27.73 -9.52
N SER A 178 8.84 28.69 -9.96
CA SER A 178 7.79 29.30 -9.13
C SER A 178 6.59 28.33 -9.07
N ILE A 179 6.08 28.11 -7.86
CA ILE A 179 5.00 27.15 -7.56
C ILE A 179 3.72 27.88 -7.11
N GLU A 180 3.85 29.15 -6.74
CA GLU A 180 2.81 30.01 -6.18
C GLU A 180 1.60 30.13 -7.11
N ASN A 181 1.83 30.23 -8.42
CA ASN A 181 0.77 30.40 -9.42
C ASN A 181 0.20 29.09 -9.98
N ILE A 182 0.74 27.93 -9.57
CA ILE A 182 0.28 26.63 -10.07
C ILE A 182 -1.03 26.25 -9.38
N LYS A 183 -2.11 26.10 -10.15
CA LYS A 183 -3.47 25.85 -9.63
C LYS A 183 -3.73 24.39 -9.29
N THR A 184 -3.21 23.45 -10.08
CA THR A 184 -3.44 22.02 -9.88
C THR A 184 -2.16 21.20 -9.84
N ILE A 185 -2.22 20.04 -9.19
CA ILE A 185 -1.08 19.10 -9.14
C ILE A 185 -0.74 18.56 -10.54
N THR A 186 -1.71 18.48 -11.43
CA THR A 186 -1.50 18.11 -12.84
C THR A 186 -0.72 19.19 -13.58
N ASP A 187 -1.03 20.46 -13.36
CA ASP A 187 -0.27 21.58 -13.94
C ASP A 187 1.18 21.58 -13.45
N LEU A 188 1.40 21.28 -12.16
CA LEU A 188 2.74 21.12 -11.61
C LEU A 188 3.50 19.99 -12.32
N LYS A 189 2.86 18.83 -12.49
CA LYS A 189 3.50 17.68 -13.13
C LYS A 189 3.85 17.96 -14.59
N THR A 190 2.95 18.61 -15.32
CA THR A 190 3.19 19.06 -16.69
C THR A 190 4.36 20.04 -16.74
N LYS A 191 4.37 21.05 -15.86
CA LYS A 191 5.45 22.05 -15.82
C LYS A 191 6.80 21.40 -15.54
N LEU A 192 6.86 20.46 -14.60
CA LEU A 192 8.07 19.69 -14.30
C LEU A 192 8.53 18.86 -15.51
N LYS A 193 7.60 18.28 -16.27
CA LYS A 193 7.93 17.53 -17.49
C LYS A 193 8.56 18.41 -18.57
N GLU A 194 8.15 19.67 -18.66
CA GLU A 194 8.70 20.64 -19.63
C GLU A 194 10.08 21.16 -19.23
N VAL A 195 10.27 21.47 -17.94
CA VAL A 195 11.45 22.22 -17.47
C VAL A 195 12.54 21.35 -16.87
N CYS A 196 12.25 20.09 -16.52
CA CYS A 196 13.21 19.18 -15.93
C CYS A 196 13.72 18.15 -16.94
N LYS A 197 14.98 17.75 -16.80
CA LYS A 197 15.61 16.70 -17.62
C LYS A 197 15.18 15.29 -17.18
N VAL A 198 13.87 15.03 -17.12
CA VAL A 198 13.29 13.76 -16.62
C VAL A 198 12.19 13.25 -17.55
N ASN A 199 12.38 12.07 -18.12
CA ASN A 199 11.42 11.44 -19.02
C ASN A 199 10.58 10.32 -18.38
N LYS A 200 11.01 9.78 -17.22
CA LYS A 200 10.28 8.69 -16.54
C LYS A 200 9.14 9.26 -15.70
N ASP A 201 7.91 8.88 -16.03
CA ASP A 201 6.69 9.28 -15.31
C ASP A 201 6.76 9.04 -13.79
N LYS A 202 7.40 7.94 -13.36
CA LYS A 202 7.58 7.64 -11.92
C LYS A 202 8.48 8.67 -11.20
N GLN A 203 9.49 9.18 -11.89
CA GLN A 203 10.38 10.23 -11.35
C GLN A 203 9.64 11.56 -11.32
N LEU A 204 8.92 11.92 -12.38
CA LEU A 204 8.05 13.10 -12.42
C LEU A 204 7.02 13.08 -11.29
N GLN A 205 6.38 11.93 -11.05
CA GLN A 205 5.42 11.77 -9.95
C GLN A 205 6.05 12.05 -8.58
N ALA A 206 7.28 11.56 -8.32
CA ALA A 206 7.94 11.76 -7.05
C ALA A 206 8.27 13.25 -6.80
N MET A 207 8.79 13.95 -7.82
CA MET A 207 9.06 15.39 -7.73
C MET A 207 7.77 16.20 -7.54
N THR A 208 6.73 15.87 -8.33
CA THR A 208 5.42 16.54 -8.26
C THR A 208 4.84 16.44 -6.85
N VAL A 209 4.76 15.22 -6.30
CA VAL A 209 4.18 14.98 -4.97
C VAL A 209 5.00 15.69 -3.89
N TYR A 210 6.33 15.66 -3.97
CA TYR A 210 7.20 16.38 -3.03
C TYR A 210 6.92 17.89 -3.03
N LEU A 211 6.98 18.54 -4.19
CA LEU A 211 6.78 19.98 -4.30
C LEU A 211 5.34 20.38 -3.96
N TRP A 212 4.35 19.61 -4.40
CA TRP A 212 2.95 19.90 -4.11
C TRP A 212 2.66 19.84 -2.62
N ASP A 213 3.01 18.74 -1.96
CA ASP A 213 2.67 18.57 -0.55
C ASP A 213 3.52 19.48 0.35
N THR A 214 4.82 19.68 0.06
CA THR A 214 5.74 20.41 0.98
C THR A 214 5.99 21.88 0.64
N LYS A 215 5.82 22.29 -0.62
CA LYS A 215 6.07 23.68 -1.06
C LYS A 215 4.80 24.42 -1.42
N LYS A 216 3.80 23.75 -2.00
CA LYS A 216 2.53 24.38 -2.37
C LYS A 216 1.52 24.41 -1.24
N LEU A 217 1.32 23.28 -0.57
CA LEU A 217 0.27 23.12 0.45
C LEU A 217 0.77 23.29 1.88
N ASP A 218 2.09 23.39 2.07
CA ASP A 218 2.75 23.40 3.38
C ASP A 218 2.18 22.32 4.34
N LYS A 219 1.93 21.12 3.80
CA LYS A 219 1.27 20.07 4.58
C LYS A 219 2.13 19.68 5.76
N THR A 220 1.62 19.93 6.96
CA THR A 220 2.08 19.27 8.17
C THR A 220 1.57 17.83 8.15
N ILE A 221 2.42 16.91 7.74
CA ILE A 221 2.01 15.52 7.56
C ILE A 221 1.96 14.84 8.93
N ARG A 222 0.87 14.11 9.21
CA ARG A 222 0.70 13.31 10.43
C ARG A 222 1.97 12.53 10.75
N LYS A 223 2.62 12.85 11.88
CA LYS A 223 3.81 12.14 12.36
C LYS A 223 3.34 10.77 12.83
N ILE A 224 3.61 9.75 12.03
CA ILE A 224 3.41 8.36 12.46
C ILE A 224 4.54 8.07 13.42
N GLU A 225 4.17 7.87 14.67
CA GLU A 225 5.09 7.48 15.72
C GLU A 225 5.48 6.02 15.46
N SER A 226 6.72 5.81 15.02
CA SER A 226 7.33 4.48 14.90
C SER A 226 8.11 4.16 16.16
N ILE A 227 8.43 2.88 16.39
CA ILE A 227 9.40 2.50 17.42
C ILE A 227 10.75 3.12 17.04
N ASP A 228 11.33 3.89 17.96
CA ASP A 228 12.67 4.43 17.80
C ASP A 228 13.68 3.35 18.19
N VAL A 229 14.31 2.76 17.16
CA VAL A 229 15.25 1.65 17.31
C VAL A 229 16.67 2.19 17.17
N PRO A 230 17.51 2.12 18.23
CA PRO A 230 18.91 2.49 18.13
C PRO A 230 19.63 1.69 17.02
N LYS A 231 20.58 2.32 16.32
CA LYS A 231 21.28 1.68 15.19
C LYS A 231 22.10 0.46 15.60
N ASP A 232 22.56 0.43 16.84
CA ASP A 232 23.35 -0.64 17.43
C ASP A 232 22.48 -1.64 18.22
N ALA A 233 21.17 -1.39 18.36
CA ALA A 233 20.26 -2.31 19.04
C ALA A 233 20.22 -3.66 18.33
N LYS A 234 20.61 -4.71 19.08
CA LYS A 234 20.54 -6.10 18.64
C LYS A 234 19.42 -6.83 19.38
N CYS A 235 18.73 -7.70 18.66
CA CYS A 235 17.79 -8.63 19.25
C CYS A 235 18.52 -9.53 20.25
N VAL A 236 18.05 -9.58 21.49
CA VAL A 236 18.68 -10.39 22.55
C VAL A 236 18.47 -11.90 22.40
N ILE A 237 17.61 -12.31 21.46
CA ILE A 237 17.34 -13.72 21.15
C ILE A 237 18.19 -14.21 19.97
N CYS A 238 18.20 -13.50 18.84
CA CYS A 238 18.87 -13.94 17.62
C CYS A 238 20.16 -13.16 17.27
N GLY A 239 20.41 -12.01 17.91
CA GLY A 239 21.58 -11.16 17.66
C GLY A 239 21.47 -10.21 16.47
N MET A 240 20.35 -10.20 15.73
CA MET A 240 20.17 -9.35 14.56
C MET A 240 20.01 -7.86 14.90
N PHE A 241 20.52 -7.00 14.03
CA PHE A 241 20.33 -5.55 14.15
C PHE A 241 18.89 -5.15 13.82
N VAL A 242 18.15 -4.71 14.83
CA VAL A 242 16.70 -4.51 14.74
C VAL A 242 16.33 -3.38 13.78
N HIS A 243 17.16 -2.33 13.72
CA HIS A 243 16.89 -1.15 12.87
C HIS A 243 16.79 -1.47 11.36
N LYS A 244 17.31 -2.64 10.93
CA LYS A 244 17.23 -3.11 9.55
C LYS A 244 15.83 -3.63 9.18
N TYR A 245 14.98 -3.92 10.16
CA TYR A 245 13.69 -4.59 10.01
C TYR A 245 12.53 -3.79 10.61
N PRO A 246 12.31 -2.52 10.21
CA PRO A 246 11.36 -1.62 10.87
C PRO A 246 9.87 -2.02 10.75
N LYS A 247 9.53 -3.02 9.93
CA LYS A 247 8.18 -3.59 9.86
C LYS A 247 7.93 -4.67 10.90
N TRP A 248 9.01 -5.25 11.42
CA TRP A 248 9.00 -6.37 12.35
C TRP A 248 9.48 -5.96 13.73
N ALA A 249 10.18 -4.82 13.81
CA ALA A 249 10.73 -4.27 15.03
C ALA A 249 9.68 -4.22 16.15
N THR A 250 10.10 -4.67 17.32
CA THR A 250 9.33 -4.60 18.56
C THR A 250 10.19 -3.97 19.66
N MET A 251 9.52 -3.48 20.70
CA MET A 251 10.16 -2.95 21.90
C MET A 251 9.41 -3.46 23.13
N LEU A 252 10.16 -3.88 24.13
CA LEU A 252 9.67 -4.35 25.43
C LEU A 252 10.42 -3.60 26.52
N GLU A 253 9.70 -3.06 27.48
CA GLU A 253 10.29 -2.63 28.74
C GLU A 253 10.31 -3.80 29.73
N TYR A 254 11.50 -4.13 30.26
CA TYR A 254 11.67 -5.13 31.30
C TYR A 254 12.67 -4.63 32.35
N LYS A 255 12.25 -4.61 33.62
CA LYS A 255 13.05 -4.06 34.74
C LYS A 255 13.62 -2.67 34.42
N GLN A 256 12.77 -1.75 33.94
CA GLN A 256 13.12 -0.36 33.60
C GLN A 256 14.18 -0.23 32.48
N LYS A 257 14.36 -1.26 31.64
CA LYS A 257 15.22 -1.21 30.45
C LYS A 257 14.44 -1.56 29.21
N HIS A 258 14.73 -0.87 28.10
CA HIS A 258 14.16 -1.19 26.80
C HIS A 258 14.98 -2.27 26.11
N TYR A 259 14.27 -3.31 25.66
CA TYR A 259 14.78 -4.37 24.81
C TYR A 259 14.11 -4.26 23.45
N TYR A 260 14.86 -4.53 22.40
CA TYR A 260 14.39 -4.47 21.02
C TYR A 260 14.53 -5.84 20.38
N PHE A 261 13.57 -6.21 19.55
CA PHE A 261 13.60 -7.49 18.83
C PHE A 261 13.27 -7.25 17.36
N ASP A 262 13.80 -8.11 16.51
CA ASP A 262 13.60 -8.10 15.06
C ASP A 262 12.29 -8.78 14.62
N GLY A 263 11.47 -9.25 15.56
CA GLY A 263 10.14 -9.81 15.30
C GLY A 263 9.33 -10.05 16.58
N PRO A 264 7.99 -10.11 16.49
CA PRO A 264 7.13 -10.49 17.63
C PRO A 264 7.43 -11.87 18.20
N LYS A 265 7.81 -12.86 17.38
CA LYS A 265 8.21 -14.20 17.83
C LYS A 265 9.34 -14.15 18.85
N ASP A 266 10.40 -13.41 18.57
CA ASP A 266 11.55 -13.33 19.47
C ASP A 266 11.25 -12.50 20.74
N MET A 267 10.44 -11.45 20.62
CA MET A 267 9.92 -10.75 21.79
C MET A 267 9.13 -11.70 22.71
N LEU A 268 8.24 -12.52 22.15
CA LEU A 268 7.41 -13.46 22.92
C LEU A 268 8.25 -14.58 23.56
N LYS A 269 9.27 -15.10 22.87
CA LYS A 269 10.24 -16.02 23.49
C LYS A 269 10.86 -15.40 24.74
N PHE A 270 11.27 -14.14 24.68
CA PHE A 270 11.82 -13.44 25.84
C PHE A 270 10.79 -13.30 26.96
N VAL A 271 9.54 -12.91 26.63
CA VAL A 271 8.43 -12.78 27.59
C VAL A 271 8.17 -14.11 28.31
N PHE A 272 8.14 -15.23 27.58
CA PHE A 272 7.90 -16.55 28.17
C PHE A 272 9.08 -17.04 29.01
N GLN A 273 10.33 -16.79 28.58
CA GLN A 273 11.52 -17.14 29.35
C GLN A 273 11.67 -16.34 30.65
N LYS A 274 11.27 -15.06 30.66
CA LYS A 274 11.39 -14.19 31.85
C LYS A 274 10.16 -14.20 32.75
N GLY A 275 9.04 -14.74 32.26
CA GLY A 275 7.74 -14.62 32.89
C GLY A 275 7.13 -13.23 32.70
N LYS A 276 5.82 -13.10 32.98
CA LYS A 276 5.06 -11.86 32.77
C LYS A 276 5.37 -10.75 33.78
N SER A 277 6.01 -11.08 34.91
CA SER A 277 6.34 -10.12 35.97
C SER A 277 7.43 -9.14 35.54
N ASN A 278 7.32 -7.87 35.95
CA ASN A 278 8.25 -6.79 35.61
C ASN A 278 8.31 -6.40 34.12
N ILE A 279 7.30 -6.80 33.34
CA ILE A 279 7.11 -6.34 31.97
C ILE A 279 6.27 -5.06 31.98
N GLY A 280 6.86 -3.96 31.51
CA GLY A 280 6.19 -2.67 31.36
C GLY A 280 5.49 -2.55 30.01
N GLU A 281 5.84 -1.48 29.28
CA GLU A 281 5.32 -1.23 27.94
C GLU A 281 5.80 -2.30 26.94
N ILE A 282 4.89 -2.76 26.08
CA ILE A 282 5.23 -3.60 24.94
C ILE A 282 4.62 -3.04 23.68
N TYR A 283 5.48 -2.89 22.68
CA TYR A 283 5.12 -2.35 21.40
C TYR A 283 5.58 -3.26 20.27
N VAL A 284 4.72 -3.38 19.27
CA VAL A 284 5.05 -3.98 17.98
C VAL A 284 4.87 -2.93 16.89
N SER A 285 5.49 -3.18 15.74
CA SER A 285 5.26 -2.35 14.56
C SER A 285 4.06 -2.88 13.80
N ASP A 286 3.09 -2.02 13.49
CA ASP A 286 2.08 -2.35 12.49
C ASP A 286 2.78 -2.67 11.15
N TYR A 287 2.50 -3.84 10.60
CA TYR A 287 3.28 -4.39 9.48
C TYR A 287 3.28 -3.50 8.24
N PHE A 288 2.17 -2.80 7.99
CA PHE A 288 2.04 -1.94 6.81
C PHE A 288 2.53 -0.52 7.04
N THR A 289 2.14 0.09 8.15
CA THR A 289 2.37 1.50 8.42
C THR A 289 3.62 1.76 9.23
N THR A 290 4.19 0.73 9.87
CA THR A 290 5.29 0.78 10.85
C THR A 290 5.00 1.71 12.03
N LYS A 291 3.71 1.93 12.31
CA LYS A 291 3.26 2.65 13.49
C LYS A 291 3.57 1.80 14.73
N LYS A 292 4.05 2.45 15.79
CA LYS A 292 4.17 1.88 17.13
C LYS A 292 2.77 1.60 17.65
N ILE A 293 2.47 0.33 17.91
CA ILE A 293 1.18 -0.10 18.45
C ILE A 293 1.39 -0.89 19.73
N ASP A 294 0.50 -0.73 20.70
CA ASP A 294 0.47 -1.54 21.93
C ASP A 294 0.32 -3.01 21.55
N ALA A 295 1.33 -3.82 21.88
CA ALA A 295 1.38 -5.22 21.49
C ALA A 295 0.22 -6.03 22.06
N ARG A 296 -0.33 -5.64 23.21
CA ARG A 296 -1.44 -6.34 23.87
C ARG A 296 -2.77 -6.14 23.15
N LYS A 297 -2.89 -5.05 22.38
CA LYS A 297 -4.11 -4.67 21.64
C LYS A 297 -4.03 -5.01 20.15
N ALA A 298 -2.87 -5.44 19.68
CA ALA A 298 -2.64 -5.77 18.29
C ALA A 298 -3.29 -7.10 17.87
N PHE A 299 -3.52 -7.23 16.57
CA PHE A 299 -3.95 -8.46 15.91
C PHE A 299 -2.75 -9.12 15.24
N TYR A 300 -2.59 -10.43 15.42
CA TYR A 300 -1.46 -11.19 14.92
C TYR A 300 -1.91 -12.22 13.91
N VAL A 301 -1.32 -12.20 12.71
CA VAL A 301 -1.54 -13.25 11.71
C VAL A 301 -0.40 -14.26 11.78
N ILE A 302 -0.74 -15.53 11.87
CA ILE A 302 0.21 -16.65 11.82
C ILE A 302 -0.01 -17.53 10.58
N GLY A 303 1.05 -18.23 10.17
CA GLY A 303 0.98 -19.21 9.08
C GLY A 303 0.81 -18.59 7.69
N SER A 304 1.21 -17.33 7.50
CA SER A 304 1.24 -16.68 6.19
C SER A 304 2.46 -17.09 5.37
N ASP A 305 2.43 -16.84 4.07
CA ASP A 305 3.57 -16.99 3.15
C ASP A 305 4.61 -15.86 3.26
N VAL A 306 4.37 -14.87 4.12
CA VAL A 306 5.28 -13.76 4.42
C VAL A 306 6.20 -14.12 5.59
N TYR A 307 7.51 -14.04 5.33
CA TYR A 307 8.55 -14.33 6.30
C TYR A 307 9.09 -13.07 6.98
N GLY A 308 9.25 -13.17 8.30
CA GLY A 308 10.03 -12.24 9.10
C GLY A 308 11.54 -12.50 8.97
N PRO A 309 12.39 -11.74 9.69
CA PRO A 309 13.84 -11.86 9.57
C PRO A 309 14.36 -13.25 9.95
N MET A 310 13.63 -13.94 10.85
CA MET A 310 13.95 -15.27 11.36
C MET A 310 12.91 -16.33 10.95
N GLY A 311 12.35 -16.23 9.75
CA GLY A 311 11.47 -17.25 9.20
C GLY A 311 9.97 -16.94 9.38
N LYS A 312 9.15 -17.97 9.64
CA LYS A 312 7.71 -17.78 9.93
C LYS A 312 7.54 -16.84 11.11
N GLU A 313 6.56 -15.96 11.06
CA GLU A 313 6.43 -14.86 12.03
C GLU A 313 4.97 -14.60 12.42
N LEU A 314 4.77 -13.91 13.55
CA LEU A 314 3.48 -13.29 13.88
C LEU A 314 3.44 -11.89 13.29
N VAL A 315 2.63 -11.69 12.26
CA VAL A 315 2.52 -10.40 11.59
C VAL A 315 1.52 -9.53 12.34
N ALA A 316 1.99 -8.41 12.90
CA ALA A 316 1.20 -7.55 13.77
C ALA A 316 0.46 -6.44 13.02
N PHE A 317 -0.80 -6.18 13.41
CA PHE A 317 -1.66 -5.16 12.83
C PHE A 317 -2.39 -4.37 13.91
N GLU A 318 -2.59 -3.08 13.67
CA GLU A 318 -3.44 -2.23 14.52
C GLU A 318 -4.93 -2.60 14.39
N SER A 319 -5.33 -3.18 13.25
CA SER A 319 -6.73 -3.44 12.92
C SER A 319 -6.97 -4.90 12.57
N ASP A 320 -8.04 -5.45 13.14
CA ASP A 320 -8.69 -6.71 12.77
C ASP A 320 -8.88 -6.85 11.26
N GLN A 321 -9.50 -5.87 10.60
CA GLN A 321 -9.76 -5.89 9.17
C GLN A 321 -8.47 -6.02 8.38
N ALA A 322 -7.41 -5.30 8.78
CA ALA A 322 -6.10 -5.40 8.14
C ALA A 322 -5.48 -6.79 8.35
N ALA A 323 -5.59 -7.36 9.54
CA ALA A 323 -5.12 -8.70 9.85
C ALA A 323 -5.87 -9.78 9.06
N TYR A 324 -7.21 -9.75 9.03
CA TYR A 324 -8.01 -10.71 8.26
C TYR A 324 -7.77 -10.59 6.75
N ASN A 325 -7.59 -9.37 6.25
CA ASN A 325 -7.27 -9.16 4.85
C ASN A 325 -5.87 -9.67 4.51
N PHE A 326 -4.85 -9.33 5.32
CA PHE A 326 -3.51 -9.88 5.16
C PHE A 326 -3.53 -11.41 5.22
N LYS A 327 -4.27 -11.99 6.17
CA LYS A 327 -4.45 -13.45 6.26
C LYS A 327 -4.98 -14.02 4.95
N ASN A 328 -6.00 -13.40 4.34
CA ASN A 328 -6.56 -13.90 3.08
C ASN A 328 -5.61 -13.71 1.90
N ASP A 329 -4.91 -12.58 1.84
CA ASP A 329 -3.98 -12.23 0.76
C ASP A 329 -2.69 -13.07 0.79
N HIS A 330 -2.27 -13.49 1.99
CA HIS A 330 -1.00 -14.16 2.24
C HIS A 330 -1.17 -15.58 2.80
N PHE A 331 -2.31 -16.21 2.52
CA PHE A 331 -2.62 -17.59 2.91
C PHE A 331 -2.42 -17.87 4.41
N GLY A 332 -2.60 -16.84 5.25
CA GLY A 332 -2.49 -16.93 6.69
C GLY A 332 -3.48 -17.93 7.27
N LYS A 333 -3.04 -18.68 8.27
CA LYS A 333 -3.82 -19.71 8.93
C LYS A 333 -4.86 -19.11 9.87
N LYS A 334 -4.46 -18.18 10.73
CA LYS A 334 -5.29 -17.66 11.82
C LYS A 334 -4.92 -16.22 12.18
N VAL A 335 -5.93 -15.43 12.57
CA VAL A 335 -5.77 -14.15 13.29
C VAL A 335 -5.92 -14.43 14.78
N MET A 336 -5.01 -13.90 15.59
CA MET A 336 -4.96 -14.12 17.04
C MET A 336 -4.73 -12.80 17.79
N PHE A 337 -5.21 -12.74 19.03
CA PHE A 337 -4.88 -11.71 19.99
C PHE A 337 -3.63 -12.07 20.78
N PHE A 338 -2.99 -11.07 21.39
CA PHE A 338 -1.79 -11.27 22.20
C PHE A 338 -1.98 -12.31 23.31
N SER A 339 -3.15 -12.31 23.97
CA SER A 339 -3.49 -13.23 25.05
C SER A 339 -3.65 -14.69 24.62
N GLU A 340 -3.87 -14.95 23.32
CA GLU A 340 -4.05 -16.29 22.78
C GLU A 340 -2.72 -16.94 22.35
N ILE A 341 -1.62 -16.20 22.37
CA ILE A 341 -0.33 -16.70 21.92
C ILE A 341 0.32 -17.51 23.05
N THR A 342 0.61 -18.78 22.78
CA THR A 342 1.18 -19.76 23.71
C THR A 342 2.53 -20.29 23.19
N ASP A 343 3.23 -21.09 24.00
CA ASP A 343 4.45 -21.79 23.57
C ASP A 343 4.21 -22.68 22.34
N GLU A 344 3.03 -23.31 22.22
CA GLU A 344 2.63 -24.11 21.05
C GLU A 344 2.58 -23.27 19.76
N VAL A 345 2.13 -22.02 19.86
CA VAL A 345 2.13 -21.09 18.73
C VAL A 345 3.56 -20.77 18.31
N LEU A 346 4.47 -20.57 19.27
CA LEU A 346 5.88 -20.33 18.96
C LEU A 346 6.55 -21.56 18.35
N GLU A 347 6.17 -22.76 18.78
CA GLU A 347 6.64 -24.03 18.19
C GLU A 347 6.22 -24.15 16.72
N TYR A 348 4.96 -23.83 16.41
CA TYR A 348 4.45 -23.80 15.03
C TYR A 348 5.22 -22.85 14.10
N LEU A 349 5.84 -21.81 14.66
CA LEU A 349 6.60 -20.77 13.94
C LEU A 349 8.11 -21.05 13.87
N LYS A 350 8.57 -22.20 14.36
CA LYS A 350 9.87 -22.75 13.98
C LYS A 350 9.84 -23.17 12.51
#